data_AF-A0A220VCM8-F1
#
_entry.id   AF-A0A220VCM8-F1
#
_cell.length_a   1.000
_cell.length_b   1.000
_cell.length_c   1.000
_cell.angle_alpha   90.00
_cell.angle_beta   90.00
_cell.angle_gamma   90.00
#
_symmetry.space_group_name_H-M   'P 1'
#
loop_
_entity.id
_entity.type
_entity.pdbx_description
1 polymer ?
#
loop_
_entity_poly.entity_id
_entity_poly.type
_entity_poly.pdbx_seq_one_letter_code
_entity_poly.pdbx_strand_id
1 'polypeptide(L)' 'MLSTDITEIKNHLESGNIIIYPTETVYGIGCDPSNDKALKLSWI' A
#
# COMPACT_ATOMS: atom_id res chain seq x y z
N MET A 1 3.75 0.96 -17.55
CA MET A 1 4.93 0.06 -17.54
C MET A 1 5.04 -0.40 -16.09
N LEU A 2 4.42 -1.54 -15.76
CA LEU A 2 4.50 -2.12 -14.42
C LEU A 2 5.90 -2.73 -14.30
N SER A 3 6.86 -1.96 -13.81
CA SER A 3 8.05 -2.51 -13.18
C SER A 3 7.53 -3.25 -11.95
N THR A 4 7.46 -4.57 -12.02
CA THR A 4 7.20 -5.45 -10.88
C THR A 4 8.41 -5.43 -9.95
N ASP A 5 8.84 -4.24 -9.53
CA ASP A 5 9.98 -4.05 -8.65
C ASP A 5 9.46 -3.98 -7.22
N ILE A 6 9.63 -5.08 -6.50
CA ILE A 6 9.27 -5.19 -5.09
C ILE A 6 9.96 -4.09 -4.28
N THR A 7 11.12 -3.60 -4.72
CA THR A 7 11.85 -2.50 -4.10
C THR A 7 11.10 -1.18 -4.21
N GLU A 8 10.50 -0.91 -5.37
CA GLU A 8 9.70 0.30 -5.61
C GLU A 8 8.46 0.30 -4.72
N ILE A 9 7.74 -0.83 -4.68
CA ILE A 9 6.56 -1.01 -3.82
C ILE A 9 6.93 -0.85 -2.34
N LYS A 10 8.07 -1.42 -1.92
CA LYS A 10 8.58 -1.28 -0.56
C LYS A 10 8.84 0.19 -0.21
N ASN A 11 9.52 0.93 -1.09
CA ASN A 11 9.79 2.36 -0.87
C ASN A 11 8.49 3.18 -0.75
N HIS A 12 7.47 2.84 -1.54
CA HIS A 12 6.16 3.49 -1.43
C HIS A 12 5.47 3.20 -0.10
N LEU A 13 5.49 1.95 0.38
CA LEU A 13 4.91 1.56 1.66
C LEU A 13 5.64 2.22 2.84
N GLU A 14 6.97 2.21 2.85
CA GLU A 14 7.79 2.86 3.89
C GLU A 14 7.57 4.39 3.91
N SER A 15 7.31 5.00 2.76
CA SER A 15 6.95 6.43 2.66
C SER A 15 5.55 6.75 3.21
N GLY A 16 4.77 5.74 3.57
CA GLY A 16 3.42 5.86 4.11
C GLY A 16 2.31 5.96 3.07
N ASN A 17 2.59 5.52 1.83
CA ASN A 17 1.56 5.40 0.81
C ASN A 17 0.72 4.13 1.00
N ILE A 18 -0.43 4.09 0.34
CA ILE A 18 -1.37 2.98 0.38
C ILE A 18 -1.34 2.27 -0.98
N ILE A 19 -1.45 0.94 -0.96
CA ILE A 19 -1.57 0.11 -2.15
C ILE A 19 -2.99 -0.44 -2.28
N ILE A 20 -3.45 -0.55 -3.52
CA ILE A 20 -4.72 -1.18 -3.87
C ILE A 20 -4.41 -2.40 -4.73
N TYR A 21 -4.94 -3.56 -4.37
CA TYR A 21 -4.70 -4.81 -5.08
C TYR A 21 -6.00 -5.59 -5.29
N PRO A 22 -6.18 -6.25 -6.45
CA PRO A 22 -7.37 -7.04 -6.70
C PRO A 22 -7.36 -8.31 -5.84
N THR A 23 -8.54 -8.73 -5.39
CA THR A 23 -8.80 -10.07 -4.84
C THR A 23 -9.86 -10.77 -5.69
N GLU A 24 -10.22 -12.01 -5.33
CA GLU A 24 -11.23 -12.78 -6.07
C GLU A 24 -12.60 -12.10 -6.13
N THR A 25 -12.93 -11.24 -5.15
CA THR A 25 -14.28 -10.66 -5.02
C THR A 25 -14.28 -9.14 -4.92
N VAL A 26 -13.24 -8.52 -4.35
CA VAL A 26 -13.16 -7.07 -4.13
C VAL A 26 -11.73 -6.56 -4.28
N TYR A 27 -11.54 -5.25 -4.32
CA TYR A 27 -10.20 -4.67 -4.18
C TYR A 27 -9.83 -4.57 -2.69
N GLY A 28 -8.64 -5.05 -2.34
CA GLY A 28 -8.04 -4.87 -1.02
C GLY A 28 -7.21 -3.59 -0.95
N ILE A 29 -7.17 -2.99 0.24
CA ILE A 29 -6.35 -1.82 0.55
C ILE A 29 -5.29 -2.27 1.56
N GLY A 30 -4.03 -1.95 1.32
CA GLY A 30 -2.91 -2.29 2.20
C GLY A 30 -1.98 -1.10 2.45
N CYS A 31 -1.38 -1.05 3.63
CA CYS A 31 -0.36 -0.06 4.00
C CYS A 31 0.66 -0.67 4.98
N ASP A 32 1.77 0.02 5.24
CA ASP A 32 2.68 -0.37 6.32
C ASP A 32 2.00 -0.18 7.69
N PRO A 33 1.79 -1.24 8.50
CA PRO A 33 1.10 -1.15 9.78
C PRO A 33 1.94 -0.43 10.86
N SER A 34 3.24 -0.28 10.66
CA SER A 34 4.13 0.42 11.59
C SER A 34 4.18 1.93 11.32
N ASN A 35 3.55 2.39 10.23
CA ASN A 35 3.56 3.78 9.80
C ASN A 35 2.24 4.47 10.18
N ASP A 36 2.25 5.21 11.28
CA ASP A 36 1.09 5.95 11.80
C ASP A 36 0.47 6.92 10.77
N LYS A 37 1.28 7.47 9.85
CA LYS A 37 0.78 8.35 8.79
C LYS A 37 -0.05 7.58 7.77
N ALA A 38 0.41 6.38 7.41
CA ALA A 38 -0.30 5.50 6.48
C ALA A 38 -1.62 5.02 7.08
N LEU A 39 -1.61 4.68 8.38
CA LEU A 39 -2.81 4.33 9.12
C LEU A 39 -3.83 5.48 9.11
N LYS A 40 -3.41 6.71 9.40
CA LYS A 40 -4.33 7.87 9.42
C LYS A 40 -5.04 8.11 8.08
N LEU A 41 -4.39 7.80 6.96
CA LEU A 41 -4.98 7.87 5.61
C LEU A 41 -5.87 6.68 5.28
N SER A 42 -5.70 5.53 5.95
CA SER A 42 -6.55 4.35 5.79
C SER A 42 -7.86 4.42 6.60
N TRP A 43 -8.02 5.39 7.51
CA TRP A 43 -9.15 5.51 8.44
C TRP A 43 -10.25 6.47 7.94
N ILE A 44 -10.27 6.79 6.63
CA ILE A 44 -11.33 7.59 6.00
C ILE A 44 -12.63 6.81 5.89
#